data_AF-A0A1Y2AGK2-F1
#
_entry.id   AF-A0A1Y2AGK2-F1
#
_cell.length_a   1.000
_cell.length_b   1.000
_cell.length_c   1.000
_cell.angle_alpha   90.00
_cell.angle_beta   90.00
_cell.angle_gamma   90.00
#
_symmetry.space_group_name_H-M   'P 1'
#
loop_
_entity.id
_entity.type
_entity.pdbx_description
1 polymer ?
#
loop_
_entity_poly.entity_id
_entity_poly.type
_entity_poly.pdbx_seq_one_letter_code
_entity_poly.pdbx_strand_id
1 'polypeptide(L)'
;MTFNAGEIIYKGFAPTIKMMICIGIGIVITKRNMFPPYCAKGVSILSLNVGLPALVFSSMVDAFTPQNITAFGPLVLVGVLYMLVGAILSYATKELFYVPADFQYGIIVMGILSNWGQPFVRVKV
;
A
#
# COMPACT_ATOMS: atom_id res chain seq x y z
N MET A 1 -11.19 25.67 -3.47
CA MET A 1 -11.78 24.41 -2.97
C MET A 1 -11.75 24.45 -1.45
N THR A 2 -12.87 24.78 -0.81
CA THR A 2 -13.00 24.78 0.66
C THR A 2 -13.26 23.35 1.11
N PHE A 3 -12.20 22.59 1.40
CA PHE A 3 -12.33 21.26 1.95
C PHE A 3 -12.89 21.36 3.38
N ASN A 4 -14.05 20.77 3.62
CA ASN A 4 -14.56 20.63 4.98
C ASN A 4 -13.67 19.59 5.70
N ALA A 5 -13.16 19.91 6.88
CA ALA A 5 -12.21 19.06 7.60
C ALA A 5 -12.71 17.62 7.77
N GLY A 6 -14.02 17.43 7.92
CA GLY A 6 -14.66 16.12 8.00
C GLY A 6 -14.48 15.24 6.76
N GLU A 7 -14.40 15.82 5.56
CA GLU A 7 -14.22 15.06 4.32
C GLU A 7 -12.79 14.50 4.21
N ILE A 8 -11.78 15.27 4.64
CA ILE A 8 -10.39 14.84 4.65
C ILE A 8 -10.20 13.67 5.64
N ILE A 9 -10.79 13.79 6.83
CA ILE A 9 -10.74 12.75 7.87
C ILE A 9 -11.42 11.47 7.37
N TYR A 10 -12.60 11.58 6.76
CA TYR A 10 -13.31 10.43 6.22
C TYR A 10 -12.51 9.70 5.13
N LYS A 11 -11.84 10.46 4.24
CA LYS A 11 -10.99 9.90 3.17
C LYS A 11 -9.79 9.11 3.69
N GLY A 12 -9.22 9.49 4.84
CA GLY A 12 -8.16 8.71 5.50
C GLY A 12 -8.68 7.53 6.32
N PHE A 13 -9.84 7.67 6.95
CA PHE A 13 -10.35 6.69 7.92
C PHE A 13 -11.03 5.49 7.25
N ALA A 14 -11.84 5.71 6.22
CA ALA A 14 -12.56 4.65 5.49
C ALA A 14 -11.64 3.50 5.00
N PRO A 15 -10.50 3.76 4.33
CA PRO A 15 -9.62 2.69 3.88
C PRO A 15 -8.87 2.00 5.03
N THR A 16 -8.64 2.69 6.14
CA THR A 16 -8.02 2.12 7.35
C THR A 16 -8.95 1.10 8.00
N ILE A 17 -10.24 1.43 8.17
CA ILE A 17 -11.23 0.49 8.71
C ILE A 17 -11.33 -0.76 7.85
N LYS A 18 -11.41 -0.60 6.52
CA LYS A 18 -11.50 -1.72 5.58
C LYS A 18 -10.33 -2.69 5.77
N MET A 19 -9.11 -2.16 5.88
CA MET A 19 -7.90 -2.97 6.10
C MET A 19 -7.95 -3.71 7.45
N MET A 20 -8.36 -3.03 8.52
CA MET A 20 -8.46 -3.63 9.86
C MET A 20 -9.48 -4.77 9.92
N ILE A 21 -10.63 -4.62 9.25
CA ILE A 21 -11.65 -5.68 9.16
C ILE A 21 -11.11 -6.88 8.39
N CYS A 22 -10.45 -6.67 7.24
CA CYS A 22 -9.86 -7.76 6.45
C CYS A 22 -8.80 -8.55 7.25
N ILE A 23 -7.93 -7.86 7.98
CA ILE A 23 -6.92 -8.49 8.85
C ILE A 23 -7.60 -9.28 9.97
N GLY A 24 -8.60 -8.69 10.63
CA GLY A 24 -9.35 -9.33 11.71
C GLY A 24 -10.03 -10.64 11.27
N ILE A 25 -10.70 -10.62 10.11
CA ILE A 25 -11.31 -11.82 9.51
C ILE A 25 -10.24 -12.87 9.20
N GLY A 26 -9.09 -12.47 8.64
CA GLY A 26 -7.96 -13.37 8.37
C GLY A 26 -7.45 -14.08 9.63
N ILE A 27 -7.33 -13.36 10.75
CA ILE A 27 -6.91 -13.94 12.05
C ILE A 27 -7.95 -14.95 12.54
N VAL A 28 -9.25 -14.62 12.48
CA VAL A 28 -10.33 -15.51 12.94
C VAL A 28 -10.38 -16.80 12.13
N ILE A 29 -10.25 -16.72 10.80
CA ILE A 29 -10.26 -17.89 9.91
C ILE A 29 -9.04 -18.78 10.18
N THR A 30 -7.86 -18.18 10.39
CA THR A 30 -6.63 -18.90 10.71
C THR A 30 -6.75 -19.61 12.07
N LYS A 31 -7.33 -18.96 13.09
CA LYS A 31 -7.59 -19.56 14.41
C LYS A 31 -8.59 -20.71 14.38
N ARG A 32 -9.49 -20.75 13.39
CA ARG A 32 -10.43 -21.87 13.21
C ARG A 32 -9.87 -23.03 12.38
N ASN A 33 -8.56 -23.02 12.06
CA ASN A 33 -7.89 -24.03 11.21
C ASN A 33 -8.54 -24.24 9.83
N MET A 34 -9.36 -23.28 9.37
CA MET A 34 -10.02 -23.35 8.07
C MET A 34 -9.07 -22.99 6.92
N PHE A 35 -7.95 -22.35 7.23
CA PHE A 35 -6.91 -21.96 6.27
C PHE A 35 -5.54 -22.51 6.68
N PRO A 36 -5.18 -23.71 6.24
CA PRO A 36 -3.86 -24.28 6.52
C PRO A 36 -2.75 -23.51 5.79
N PRO A 37 -1.49 -23.56 6.28
CA PRO A 37 -0.38 -22.74 5.79
C PRO A 37 -0.03 -22.99 4.31
N TYR A 38 -0.36 -24.16 3.75
CA TYR A 38 -0.16 -24.43 2.32
C TYR A 38 -1.11 -23.62 1.43
N CYS A 39 -2.38 -23.46 1.82
CA CYS A 39 -3.33 -22.60 1.12
C CYS A 39 -2.92 -21.13 1.21
N ALA A 40 -2.42 -20.69 2.37
CA ALA A 40 -1.97 -19.32 2.57
C ALA A 40 -0.79 -18.94 1.64
N LYS A 41 0.16 -19.86 1.42
CA LYS A 41 1.25 -19.66 0.46
C LYS A 41 0.74 -19.53 -0.98
N GLY A 42 -0.17 -20.41 -1.40
CA GLY A 42 -0.77 -20.34 -2.74
C GLY A 42 -1.51 -19.03 -3.01
N VAL A 43 -2.32 -18.57 -2.05
CA VAL A 43 -3.04 -17.29 -2.14
C VAL A 43 -2.07 -16.11 -2.16
N SER A 44 -0.97 -16.16 -1.39
CA SER A 44 0.03 -15.10 -1.40
C SER A 44 0.71 -14.95 -2.77
N ILE A 45 1.02 -16.07 -3.43
CA ILE A 45 1.62 -16.08 -4.78
C ILE A 45 0.65 -15.49 -5.80
N LEU A 46 -0.64 -15.83 -5.73
CA LEU A 46 -1.66 -15.26 -6.62
C LEU A 46 -1.86 -13.76 -6.36
N SER A 47 -1.88 -13.34 -5.09
CA SER A 47 -2.01 -11.93 -4.71
C SER A 47 -0.84 -11.09 -5.24
N LEU A 48 0.40 -11.59 -5.11
CA LEU A 48 1.59 -10.88 -5.58
C LEU A 48 1.73 -10.88 -7.10
N ASN A 49 1.42 -11.98 -7.79
CA ASN A 49 1.63 -12.08 -9.24
C ASN A 49 0.44 -11.63 -10.09
N VAL A 50 -0.78 -11.65 -9.55
CA VAL A 50 -2.00 -11.30 -10.30
C VAL A 50 -2.68 -10.10 -9.67
N GLY A 51 -2.84 -10.08 -8.35
CA GLY A 51 -3.51 -9.00 -7.63
C GLY A 51 -2.76 -7.66 -7.74
N LEU A 52 -1.46 -7.65 -7.44
CA LEU A 52 -0.66 -6.42 -7.49
C LEU A 52 -0.60 -5.82 -8.91
N PRO A 53 -0.31 -6.56 -9.99
CA PRO A 53 -0.31 -5.99 -11.34
C PRO A 53 -1.69 -5.46 -11.76
N ALA A 54 -2.77 -6.16 -11.41
CA ALA A 54 -4.13 -5.71 -11.71
C ALA A 54 -4.48 -4.41 -10.97
N LEU A 55 -4.05 -4.25 -9.70
CA LEU A 55 -4.23 -3.03 -8.93
C LEU A 55 -3.46 -1.84 -9.52
N VAL A 56 -2.18 -2.05 -9.87
CA VAL A 56 -1.35 -1.01 -10.49
C VAL A 56 -1.95 -0.59 -11.84
N PHE A 57 -2.41 -1.55 -12.65
CA PHE A 57 -3.04 -1.26 -13.93
C PHE A 57 -4.34 -0.45 -13.76
N SER A 58 -5.19 -0.82 -12.80
CA SER A 58 -6.43 -0.10 -12.48
C SER A 58 -6.16 1.36 -12.12
N SER A 59 -5.18 1.61 -11.24
CA SER A 59 -4.78 2.97 -10.85
C SER A 59 -4.12 3.76 -11.97
N MET A 60 -3.37 3.08 -12.85
CA MET A 60 -2.71 3.70 -14.00
C MET A 60 -3.72 4.17 -15.06
N VAL A 61 -4.75 3.37 -15.35
CA VAL A 61 -5.81 3.74 -16.31
C VAL A 61 -6.61 4.94 -15.83
N ASP A 62 -6.97 4.98 -14.53
CA ASP A 62 -7.69 6.11 -13.93
C ASP A 62 -6.84 7.42 -13.96
N ALA A 63 -5.50 7.32 -14.02
CA ALA A 63 -4.61 8.47 -14.08
C ALA A 63 -4.50 9.11 -15.48
N PHE A 64 -4.79 8.38 -16.55
CA PHE A 64 -4.71 8.88 -17.93
C PHE A 64 -6.00 9.57 -18.37
N THR A 65 -6.24 10.77 -17.84
CA THR A 65 -7.23 11.70 -18.37
C THR A 65 -6.55 12.87 -19.09
N PRO A 66 -7.13 13.42 -20.16
CA PRO A 66 -6.51 14.51 -20.94
C PRO A 66 -6.22 15.77 -20.11
N GLN A 67 -6.91 15.95 -18.98
CA GLN A 67 -6.67 17.02 -18.01
C GLN A 67 -5.45 16.79 -17.11
N ASN A 68 -5.06 15.53 -16.87
CA ASN A 68 -3.99 15.16 -15.93
C ASN A 68 -2.65 14.84 -16.61
N ILE A 69 -2.61 14.74 -17.94
CA ILE A 69 -1.39 14.41 -18.71
C ILE A 69 -0.26 15.44 -18.47
N THR A 70 -0.60 16.73 -18.34
CA THR A 70 0.39 17.79 -18.07
C THR A 70 0.97 17.70 -16.65
N ALA A 71 0.23 17.13 -15.70
CA ALA A 71 0.66 16.95 -14.31
C ALA A 71 1.40 15.62 -14.07
N PHE A 72 1.52 14.75 -15.08
CA PHE A 72 2.10 13.42 -14.94
C PHE A 72 3.59 13.45 -14.58
N GLY A 73 4.37 14.34 -15.21
CA GLY A 73 5.81 14.50 -14.95
C GLY A 73 6.12 14.84 -13.49
N PRO A 74 5.51 15.90 -12.93
CA PRO A 74 5.64 16.22 -11.50
C PRO A 74 5.17 15.11 -10.57
N LEU A 75 4.08 14.39 -10.90
CA LEU A 75 3.60 13.27 -10.10
C LEU A 75 4.64 12.14 -9.99
N VAL A 76 5.27 11.77 -11.10
CA VAL A 76 6.31 10.74 -11.13
C VAL A 76 7.52 11.16 -10.31
N LEU A 77 7.95 12.42 -10.43
CA LEU A 77 9.08 12.95 -9.66
C LEU A 77 8.81 12.87 -8.14
N VAL A 78 7.63 13.30 -7.70
CA VAL A 78 7.22 13.23 -6.29
C VAL A 78 7.15 11.77 -5.82
N GLY A 79 6.64 10.86 -6.64
CA GLY A 79 6.60 9.43 -6.34
C GLY A 79 8.00 8.83 -6.13
N VAL A 80 8.96 9.15 -7.01
CA VAL A 80 10.35 8.70 -6.89
C VAL A 80 11.01 9.27 -5.63
N LEU A 81 10.83 10.57 -5.36
CA LEU A 81 11.37 11.20 -4.16
C LEU A 81 10.79 10.56 -2.89
N TYR A 82 9.50 10.24 -2.87
CA TYR A 82 8.86 9.58 -1.74
C TYR A 82 9.44 8.18 -1.49
N MET A 83 9.67 7.39 -2.54
CA MET A 83 10.33 6.08 -2.43
C MET A 83 11.77 6.19 -1.91
N LEU A 84 12.52 7.20 -2.38
CA LEU A 84 13.90 7.44 -1.93
C LEU A 84 13.95 7.83 -0.45
N VAL A 85 13.06 8.73 0.00
CA VAL A 85 12.97 9.13 1.41
C VAL A 85 12.59 7.92 2.28
N GLY A 86 11.64 7.10 1.84
CA GLY A 86 11.28 5.84 2.51
C GLY A 86 12.45 4.87 2.62
N ALA A 87 13.24 4.73 1.54
CA ALA A 87 14.45 3.90 1.53
C ALA A 87 15.48 4.39 2.56
N ILE A 88 15.78 5.70 2.56
CA ILE A 88 16.77 6.32 3.45
C ILE A 88 16.35 6.17 4.92
N LEU A 89 15.08 6.44 5.24
CA LEU A 89 14.56 6.30 6.61
C LEU A 89 14.57 4.84 7.10
N SER A 90 14.22 3.89 6.23
CA SER A 90 14.26 2.46 6.56
C SER A 90 15.70 1.98 6.81
N TYR A 91 16.65 2.48 6.02
CA TYR A 91 18.08 2.19 6.18
C TYR A 91 18.61 2.76 7.49
N ALA A 92 18.26 4.02 7.81
CA ALA A 92 18.62 4.64 9.08
C ALA A 92 18.04 3.89 10.29
N THR A 93 16.81 3.39 10.18
CA THR A 93 16.16 2.60 11.24
C THR A 93 16.84 1.25 11.43
N LYS A 94 17.31 0.61 10.35
CA LYS A 94 18.10 -0.63 10.42
C LYS A 94 19.43 -0.43 11.14
N GLU A 95 20.05 0.75 11.01
CA GLU A 95 21.33 1.06 11.65
C GLU A 95 21.15 1.47 13.12
N LEU A 96 20.07 2.20 13.44
CA LEU A 96 19.77 2.66 14.80
C LEU A 96 19.26 1.56 15.73
N PHE A 97 18.53 0.57 15.19
CA PHE A 97 17.99 -0.54 15.96
C PHE A 97 18.67 -1.83 15.54
N TYR A 98 19.06 -2.68 16.50
CA TYR A 98 19.62 -4.00 16.19
C TYR A 98 18.56 -4.87 15.50
N VAL A 99 18.70 -5.06 14.19
CA VAL A 99 17.80 -5.90 13.38
C VAL A 99 18.50 -7.22 13.05
N PRO A 100 17.91 -8.38 13.36
CA PRO A 100 18.47 -9.69 13.01
C PRO A 100 18.66 -9.83 11.50
N ALA A 101 19.76 -10.46 11.07
CA ALA A 101 20.21 -10.50 9.67
C ALA A 101 19.13 -10.98 8.68
N ASP A 102 18.27 -11.92 9.09
CA ASP A 102 17.20 -12.47 8.24
C ASP A 102 16.05 -11.48 7.99
N PHE A 103 15.87 -10.46 8.85
CA PHE A 103 14.78 -9.48 8.75
C PHE A 103 15.23 -8.11 8.20
N GLN A 104 16.52 -7.90 8.00
CA GLN A 104 17.09 -6.63 7.55
C GLN A 104 16.53 -6.17 6.21
N TYR A 105 16.37 -7.09 5.26
CA TYR A 105 15.79 -6.80 3.95
C TYR A 105 14.28 -6.57 4.03
N GLY A 106 13.59 -7.19 4.99
CA GLY A 106 12.15 -6.99 5.21
C GLY A 106 11.83 -5.55 5.57
N ILE A 107 12.61 -4.94 6.47
CA ILE A 107 12.41 -3.54 6.88
C ILE A 107 12.64 -2.56 5.73
N ILE A 108 13.69 -2.80 4.92
CA ILE A 108 13.99 -1.96 3.75
C ILE A 108 12.85 -2.06 2.73
N VAL A 109 12.38 -3.28 2.44
CA VAL A 109 11.29 -3.52 1.50
C VAL A 109 9.99 -2.86 2.00
N MET A 110 9.67 -2.91 3.29
CA MET A 110 8.49 -2.24 3.86
C MET A 110 8.58 -0.71 3.83
N GLY A 111 9.79 -0.14 3.90
CA GLY A 111 10.01 1.30 3.77
C GLY A 111 9.87 1.82 2.34
N ILE A 112 10.21 0.99 1.35
CA ILE A 112 10.15 1.34 -0.08
C ILE A 112 8.76 1.03 -0.65
N LEU A 113 8.22 -0.15 -0.35
CA LEU A 113 6.92 -0.61 -0.82
C LEU A 113 5.83 -0.12 0.13
N SER A 114 5.37 1.11 -0.13
CA SER A 114 4.14 1.62 0.49
C SER A 114 2.90 0.91 -0.05
N ASN A 115 1.73 1.17 0.52
CA ASN A 115 0.48 0.62 0.01
C ASN A 115 0.06 1.33 -1.29
N TRP A 116 0.42 0.74 -2.43
CA TRP A 116 0.10 1.30 -3.76
C TRP A 116 -1.38 1.09 -4.13
N GLY A 117 -2.09 0.27 -3.36
CA GLY A 117 -3.48 -0.12 -3.61
C GLY A 117 -4.52 0.66 -2.80
N GLN A 118 -4.12 1.66 -2.02
CA GLN A 118 -5.09 2.59 -1.41
C GLN A 118 -5.28 3.79 -2.33
N PRO A 119 -6.33 3.81 -3.18
CA PRO A 119 -6.79 5.07 -3.71
C PRO A 119 -7.20 5.90 -2.50
N PHE A 120 -6.52 7.03 -2.29
CA PHE A 120 -7.08 8.16 -1.55
C PHE A 120 -8.51 8.31 -2.06
N VAL A 121 -9.45 7.97 -1.17
CA VAL A 121 -10.86 7.64 -1.45
C VAL A 121 -11.39 8.32 -2.71
N ARG A 122 -11.79 7.51 -3.70
CA ARG A 122 -12.64 7.96 -4.82
C ARG A 122 -13.91 8.58 -4.22
N VAL A 123 -13.90 9.89 -4.03
CA VAL A 123 -15.11 10.68 -4.22
C VAL A 123 -15.04 11.09 -5.68
N LYS A 124 -15.67 10.28 -6.54
CA LYS A 124 -16.15 10.82 -7.82
C LYS A 124 -17.09 11.96 -7.41
N VAL A 125 -16.67 13.19 -7.67
CA VAL A 125 -17.61 14.30 -7.84
C VAL A 125 -18.23 14.13 -9.22
#